data_AF-A0A9N9WDJ8-F1
#
_entry.id   AF-A0A9N9WDJ8-F1
#
_cell.length_a   1.000
_cell.length_b   1.000
_cell.length_c   1.000
_cell.angle_alpha   90.00
_cell.angle_beta   90.00
_cell.angle_gamma   90.00
#
_symmetry.space_group_name_H-M   'P 1'
#
loop_
_entity.id
_entity.type
_entity.pdbx_description
1 polymer ?
#
loop_
_entity_poly.entity_id
_entity_poly.type
_entity_poly.pdbx_seq_one_letter_code
_entity_poly.pdbx_strand_id
1 'polypeptide(L)'
;MMKKHVFNIKHKYAQYLSCITNLKSNEVAIHIDLSENHLCKLSTEVQSMHLGASKPQVTLHTGVLYVNGKKSQSFGSVSACNDHTPEAIWGHLKPILNYVNIQYPLVNAVHFFSDGPVTQ
;
A
#
# COMPACT_ATOMS: atom_id res chain seq x y z
N MET A 1 5.38 -34.60 -3.74
CA MET A 1 4.65 -33.88 -2.66
C MET A 1 4.94 -32.38 -2.81
N MET A 2 3.92 -31.56 -3.13
CA MET A 2 4.13 -30.11 -3.26
C MET A 2 4.26 -29.50 -1.86
N LYS A 3 5.34 -28.75 -1.58
CA LYS A 3 5.54 -28.13 -0.26
C LYS A 3 4.39 -27.17 0.04
N LYS A 4 3.81 -27.25 1.24
CA LYS A 4 2.66 -26.42 1.70
C LYS A 4 2.83 -24.93 1.36
N HIS A 5 4.04 -24.42 1.48
CA HIS A 5 4.39 -23.04 1.12
C HIS A 5 4.10 -22.71 -0.36
N VAL A 6 4.54 -23.56 -1.28
CA VAL A 6 4.32 -23.38 -2.73
C VAL A 6 2.84 -23.47 -3.08
N PHE A 7 2.10 -24.36 -2.42
CA PHE A 7 0.64 -24.45 -2.59
C PHE A 7 -0.05 -23.15 -2.16
N ASN A 8 0.28 -22.65 -0.96
CA ASN A 8 -0.31 -21.44 -0.42
C ASN A 8 -0.06 -20.22 -1.30
N ILE A 9 1.17 -20.04 -1.80
CA ILE A 9 1.50 -18.92 -2.69
C ILE A 9 0.69 -19.00 -3.97
N LYS A 10 0.69 -20.16 -4.64
CA LYS A 10 -0.06 -20.33 -5.90
C LYS A 10 -1.56 -20.13 -5.71
N HIS A 11 -2.11 -20.63 -4.61
CA HIS A 11 -3.53 -20.50 -4.30
C HIS A 11 -3.92 -19.05 -4.01
N LYS A 12 -3.18 -18.36 -3.14
CA LYS A 12 -3.39 -16.93 -2.83
C LYS A 12 -3.27 -16.07 -4.08
N TYR A 13 -2.25 -16.32 -4.90
CA TYR A 13 -2.05 -15.61 -6.16
C TYR A 13 -3.20 -15.83 -7.14
N ALA A 14 -3.69 -17.07 -7.28
CA ALA A 14 -4.85 -17.37 -8.13
C ALA A 14 -6.13 -16.67 -7.64
N GLN A 15 -6.36 -16.63 -6.33
CA GLN A 15 -7.49 -15.90 -5.73
C GLN A 15 -7.37 -14.39 -5.95
N TYR A 16 -6.18 -13.84 -5.71
CA TYR A 16 -5.87 -12.43 -5.96
C TYR A 16 -6.15 -12.05 -7.41
N LEU A 17 -5.58 -12.80 -8.36
CA LEU A 17 -5.81 -12.57 -9.79
C LEU A 17 -7.30 -12.64 -10.12
N SER A 18 -7.99 -13.70 -9.67
CA SER A 18 -9.42 -13.87 -9.90
C SER A 18 -10.24 -12.67 -9.38
N CYS A 19 -9.89 -12.13 -8.21
CA CYS A 19 -10.55 -10.95 -7.66
C CYS A 19 -10.32 -9.72 -8.54
N ILE A 20 -9.06 -9.35 -8.82
CA ILE A 20 -8.77 -8.11 -9.57
C ILE A 20 -9.24 -8.17 -11.03
N THR A 21 -9.33 -9.36 -11.64
CA THR A 21 -9.82 -9.52 -13.02
C THR A 21 -11.34 -9.55 -13.13
N ASN A 22 -12.04 -9.95 -12.06
CA ASN A 22 -13.50 -10.13 -12.07
C ASN A 22 -14.25 -9.14 -11.15
N LEU A 23 -13.67 -7.95 -10.92
CA LEU A 23 -14.33 -6.89 -10.16
C LEU A 23 -15.66 -6.51 -10.80
N LYS A 24 -16.71 -6.38 -9.98
CA LYS A 24 -18.00 -5.82 -10.43
C LYS A 24 -17.91 -4.30 -10.56
N SER A 25 -18.91 -3.70 -11.22
CA SER A 25 -18.98 -2.23 -11.41
C SER A 25 -19.11 -1.44 -10.10
N ASN A 26 -19.60 -2.08 -9.04
CA ASN A 26 -19.76 -1.53 -7.68
C ASN A 26 -18.64 -1.97 -6.71
N GLU A 27 -17.59 -2.60 -7.22
CA GLU A 27 -16.48 -3.12 -6.43
C GLU A 27 -15.16 -2.50 -6.90
N VAL A 28 -14.24 -2.30 -5.97
CA VAL A 28 -12.85 -1.94 -6.27
C VAL A 28 -11.91 -2.83 -5.45
N ALA A 29 -10.66 -2.96 -5.90
CA ALA A 29 -9.62 -3.58 -5.08
C ALA A 29 -8.49 -2.60 -4.81
N ILE A 30 -8.01 -2.59 -3.57
CA ILE A 30 -6.84 -1.82 -3.13
C ILE A 30 -5.78 -2.81 -2.67
N HIS A 31 -4.64 -2.78 -3.36
CA HIS A 31 -3.45 -3.54 -2.98
C HIS A 31 -2.43 -2.58 -2.41
N ILE A 32 -2.07 -2.73 -1.14
CA ILE A 32 -1.06 -1.91 -0.47
C ILE A 32 0.20 -2.70 -0.14
N ASP A 33 1.32 -2.00 -0.18
CA ASP A 33 2.59 -2.47 0.37
C ASP A 33 2.79 -1.94 1.80
N LEU A 34 3.70 -2.53 2.58
CA LEU A 34 4.03 -2.00 3.90
C LEU A 34 4.61 -0.59 3.80
N SER A 35 4.27 0.22 4.81
CA SER A 35 4.81 1.57 4.91
C SER A 35 6.25 1.53 5.44
N GLU A 36 7.16 2.26 4.79
CA GLU A 36 8.58 2.25 5.11
C GLU A 36 9.09 3.65 5.41
N ASN A 37 10.05 3.74 6.33
CA ASN A 37 10.71 4.99 6.67
C ASN A 37 11.88 5.25 5.72
N HIS A 38 11.83 6.39 5.03
CA HIS A 38 12.88 6.86 4.15
C HIS A 38 13.62 8.02 4.79
N LEU A 39 14.95 7.88 4.87
CA LEU A 39 15.84 8.96 5.28
C LEU A 39 15.85 10.05 4.21
N CYS A 40 15.53 11.28 4.60
CA CYS A 40 15.69 12.45 3.75
C CYS A 40 17.18 12.82 3.68
N LYS A 41 17.90 12.23 2.71
CA LYS A 41 19.29 12.59 2.41
C LYS A 41 19.30 13.79 1.47
N LEU A 42 20.10 14.80 1.79
CA LEU A 42 20.37 15.90 0.86
C LEU A 42 21.35 15.43 -0.22
N SER A 43 21.24 15.95 -1.44
CA SER A 43 22.16 15.64 -2.54
C SER A 43 23.61 16.09 -2.25
N THR A 44 23.78 17.02 -1.33
CA THR A 44 25.06 17.51 -0.80
C THR A 44 24.90 17.77 0.70
N GLU A 45 25.72 17.10 1.52
CA GLU A 45 25.74 17.29 2.97
C GLU A 45 27.16 17.69 3.42
N VAL A 46 27.25 18.66 4.35
CA VAL A 46 28.50 18.98 5.03
C VAL A 46 28.89 17.80 5.92
N GLN A 47 30.17 17.41 5.99
CA GLN A 47 30.63 16.24 6.75
C GLN A 47 30.14 16.16 8.21
N SER A 48 29.85 17.31 8.85
CA SER A 48 29.28 17.38 10.20
C SER A 48 27.86 16.81 10.33
N MET A 49 27.09 16.69 9.25
CA MET A 49 25.78 15.99 9.22
C MET A 49 25.92 14.46 9.31
N HIS A 50 27.11 13.92 9.10
CA HIS A 50 27.36 12.47 9.13
C HIS A 50 27.53 11.92 10.55
N LEU A 51 27.90 12.77 11.52
CA LEU A 51 28.18 12.41 12.91
C LEU A 51 27.29 13.25 13.85
N GLY A 52 26.00 12.89 13.96
CA GLY A 52 25.14 13.41 15.04
C GLY A 52 23.88 14.19 14.63
N ALA A 53 23.56 14.31 13.34
CA ALA A 53 22.26 14.85 12.94
C ALA A 53 21.20 13.74 12.91
N SER A 54 20.17 13.85 13.75
CA SER A 54 18.94 13.07 13.61
C SER A 54 18.28 13.45 12.28
N LYS A 55 18.65 12.74 11.21
CA LYS A 55 18.15 13.04 9.87
C LYS A 55 16.64 12.87 9.85
N PRO A 56 15.89 13.84 9.28
CA PRO A 56 14.46 13.70 9.14
C PRO A 56 14.14 12.45 8.33
N GLN A 57 13.17 11.70 8.82
CA GLN A 57 12.61 10.53 8.14
C GLN A 57 11.16 10.84 7.79
N VAL A 58 10.73 10.29 6.67
CA VAL A 58 9.33 10.30 6.25
C VAL A 58 8.89 8.88 5.97
N THR A 59 7.64 8.57 6.26
CA THR A 59 7.03 7.30 5.91
C THR A 59 6.38 7.39 4.55
N LEU A 60 6.75 6.48 3.66
CA LEU A 60 6.11 6.28 2.37
C LEU A 60 5.19 5.07 2.46
N HIS A 61 3.95 5.22 2.00
CA HIS A 61 3.02 4.11 1.85
C HIS A 61 2.48 4.09 0.43
N THR A 62 2.69 2.98 -0.27
CA THR A 62 2.35 2.81 -1.68
C THR A 62 1.28 1.77 -1.89
N GLY A 63 0.57 1.88 -3.01
CA GLY A 63 -0.41 0.88 -3.39
C GLY A 63 -0.94 1.06 -4.80
N VAL A 64 -1.85 0.17 -5.17
CA VAL A 64 -2.50 0.12 -6.47
C VAL A 64 -4.00 -0.02 -6.27
N LEU A 65 -4.75 0.84 -6.95
CA LEU A 65 -6.20 0.79 -7.07
C LEU A 65 -6.59 0.11 -8.38
N TYR A 66 -7.39 -0.94 -8.28
CA TYR A 66 -8.01 -1.64 -9.40
C TYR A 66 -9.49 -1.31 -9.46
N VAL A 67 -9.96 -0.95 -10.65
CA VAL A 67 -11.36 -0.65 -10.93
C VAL A 67 -11.77 -1.34 -12.23
N ASN A 68 -12.95 -1.95 -12.24
CA ASN A 68 -13.46 -2.66 -13.40
C ASN A 68 -13.45 -1.77 -14.66
N GLY A 69 -12.93 -2.31 -15.77
CA GLY A 69 -12.87 -1.62 -17.06
C GLY A 69 -11.90 -0.44 -17.14
N LYS A 70 -11.10 -0.18 -16.10
CA LYS A 70 -10.12 0.91 -16.07
C LYS A 70 -8.70 0.38 -15.92
N LYS A 71 -7.72 1.17 -16.37
CA LYS A 71 -6.30 0.91 -16.07
C LYS A 71 -6.07 1.03 -14.57
N SER A 72 -5.22 0.16 -14.03
CA SER A 72 -4.79 0.22 -12.63
C SER A 72 -4.11 1.54 -12.32
N GLN A 73 -4.39 2.11 -11.15
CA GLN A 73 -3.86 3.40 -10.70
C GLN A 73 -2.95 3.19 -9.50
N SER A 74 -1.66 3.48 -9.65
CA SER A 74 -0.74 3.49 -8.52
C SER A 74 -0.91 4.77 -7.71
N PHE A 75 -0.76 4.67 -6.40
CA PHE A 75 -0.75 5.81 -5.49
C PHE A 75 0.39 5.70 -4.49
N GLY A 76 0.80 6.84 -3.96
CA GLY A 76 1.78 6.96 -2.90
C GLY A 76 1.38 8.08 -1.95
N SER A 77 1.59 7.86 -0.67
CA SER A 77 1.32 8.84 0.37
C SER A 77 2.55 8.99 1.25
N VAL A 78 2.84 10.23 1.66
CA VAL A 78 4.01 10.57 2.45
C VAL A 78 3.55 11.22 3.75
N SER A 79 4.14 10.81 4.86
CA SER A 79 3.86 11.35 6.19
C SER A 79 5.15 11.61 6.95
N ALA A 80 5.16 12.62 7.81
CA ALA A 80 6.23 12.83 8.78
C ALA A 80 6.05 11.94 10.04
N CYS A 81 4.89 11.29 10.18
CA CYS A 81 4.66 10.30 11.21
C CYS A 81 5.36 9.00 10.83
N ASN A 82 6.32 8.56 11.66
CA ASN A 82 7.12 7.35 11.44
C ASN A 82 6.50 6.08 12.06
N ASP A 83 5.23 6.16 12.49
CA ASP A 83 4.51 5.03 13.08
C ASP A 83 3.98 4.11 11.98
N HIS A 84 3.99 2.82 12.26
CA HIS A 84 3.46 1.77 11.38
C HIS A 84 2.24 1.07 12.00
N THR A 85 1.59 1.72 12.96
CA THR A 85 0.38 1.19 13.59
C THR A 85 -0.79 1.17 12.61
N PRO A 86 -1.85 0.37 12.87
CA PRO A 86 -3.04 0.37 12.02
C PRO A 86 -3.65 1.76 11.83
N GLU A 87 -3.59 2.64 12.84
CA GLU A 87 -4.07 4.02 12.77
C GLU A 87 -3.25 4.87 11.79
N ALA A 88 -1.92 4.69 11.77
CA ALA A 88 -1.05 5.36 10.82
C ALA A 88 -1.32 4.91 9.39
N ILE A 89 -1.46 3.59 9.17
CA ILE A 89 -1.85 3.01 7.88
C ILE A 89 -3.22 3.56 7.43
N TRP A 90 -4.19 3.64 8.36
CA TRP A 90 -5.49 4.24 8.08
C TRP A 90 -5.39 5.71 7.69
N GLY A 91 -4.48 6.48 8.31
CA GLY A 91 -4.17 7.85 7.93
C GLY A 91 -3.73 7.96 6.46
N HIS A 92 -2.87 7.05 6.01
CA HIS A 92 -2.44 6.95 4.61
C HIS A 92 -3.58 6.53 3.66
N LEU A 93 -4.49 5.65 4.11
CA LEU A 93 -5.60 5.14 3.30
C LEU A 93 -6.80 6.10 3.21
N LYS A 94 -7.04 6.94 4.22
CA LYS A 94 -8.16 7.88 4.27
C LYS A 94 -8.29 8.75 3.00
N PRO A 95 -7.24 9.42 2.48
CA PRO A 95 -7.35 10.19 1.24
C PRO A 95 -7.69 9.31 0.03
N ILE A 96 -7.21 8.07 -0.01
CA ILE A 96 -7.48 7.12 -1.09
C ILE A 96 -8.94 6.67 -1.07
N LEU A 97 -9.46 6.35 0.11
CA LEU A 97 -10.88 5.99 0.28
C LEU A 97 -11.83 7.15 -0.05
N ASN A 98 -11.46 8.38 0.33
CA ASN A 98 -12.21 9.57 -0.05
C ASN A 98 -12.20 9.76 -1.57
N TYR A 99 -11.06 9.57 -2.22
CA TYR A 99 -10.96 9.60 -3.69
C TYR A 99 -11.87 8.55 -4.34
N VAL A 100 -11.88 7.32 -3.82
CA VAL A 100 -12.77 6.26 -4.32
C VAL A 100 -14.24 6.67 -4.20
N ASN A 101 -14.66 7.19 -3.05
CA ASN A 101 -16.04 7.64 -2.83
C ASN A 101 -16.46 8.76 -3.78
N ILE A 102 -15.56 9.70 -4.08
CA ILE A 102 -15.85 10.83 -4.97
C ILE A 102 -15.88 10.39 -6.44
N GLN A 103 -14.90 9.59 -6.87
CA GLN A 103 -14.74 9.22 -8.28
C GLN A 103 -15.62 8.05 -8.71
N TYR A 104 -16.02 7.20 -7.76
CA TYR A 104 -16.77 5.97 -8.00
C TYR A 104 -17.94 5.85 -7.01
N PRO A 105 -18.96 6.74 -7.11
CA PRO A 105 -20.02 6.85 -6.10
C PRO A 105 -20.95 5.62 -6.00
N LEU A 106 -20.89 4.71 -6.98
CA LEU A 106 -21.64 3.46 -6.99
C LEU A 106 -20.92 2.31 -6.28
N VAL A 107 -19.67 2.52 -5.85
CA VAL A 107 -18.88 1.52 -5.15
C VAL A 107 -19.43 1.33 -3.75
N ASN A 108 -19.69 0.07 -3.38
CA ASN A 108 -20.16 -0.30 -2.04
C ASN A 108 -19.30 -1.38 -1.37
N ALA A 109 -18.28 -1.87 -2.07
CA ALA A 109 -17.37 -2.88 -1.56
C ALA A 109 -15.93 -2.60 -2.03
N VAL A 110 -14.99 -2.70 -1.08
CA VAL A 110 -13.56 -2.54 -1.29
C VAL A 110 -12.86 -3.84 -0.89
N HIS A 111 -12.20 -4.49 -1.83
CA HIS A 111 -11.37 -5.67 -1.58
C HIS A 111 -9.95 -5.21 -1.22
N PHE A 112 -9.51 -5.47 0.00
CA PHE A 112 -8.18 -5.08 0.45
C PHE A 112 -7.18 -6.23 0.37
N PHE A 113 -6.02 -5.96 -0.22
CA PHE A 113 -4.85 -6.84 -0.26
C PHE A 113 -3.65 -6.11 0.34
N SER A 114 -2.93 -6.78 1.22
CA SER A 114 -1.70 -6.27 1.81
C SER A 114 -0.69 -7.41 1.88
N ASP A 115 0.56 -7.14 1.53
CA ASP A 115 1.67 -8.03 1.86
C ASP A 115 2.06 -7.81 3.33
N GLY A 116 1.19 -8.27 4.23
CA GLY A 116 1.37 -8.10 5.67
C GLY A 116 2.48 -9.00 6.22
N PRO A 117 3.14 -8.61 7.33
CA PRO A 117 4.15 -9.45 7.96
C PRO A 117 3.46 -10.68 8.56
N VAL A 118 3.73 -11.85 8.00
CA VAL A 118 3.33 -13.12 8.62
C VAL A 118 4.33 -13.41 9.73
N THR A 119 4.35 -12.62 10.82
CA THR A 119 5.26 -12.77 11.98
C THR A 119 6.72 -13.05 11.59
N GLN A 120 7.55 -12.01 11.50
CA GLN A 120 8.99 -12.21 11.37
C GLN A 120 9.61 -12.72 12.69
#